data_AF-A0A183I1R8-F1
#
_entry.id   AF-A0A183I1R8-F1
#
_cell.length_a   1.000
_cell.length_b   1.000
_cell.length_c   1.000
_cell.angle_alpha   90.00
_cell.angle_beta   90.00
_cell.angle_gamma   90.00
#
_symmetry.space_group_name_H-M   'P 1'
#
loop_
_entity.id
_entity.type
_entity.pdbx_description
1 polymer ?
#
loop_
_entity_poly.entity_id
_entity_poly.type
_entity_poly.pdbx_seq_one_letter_code
_entity_poly.pdbx_strand_id
1 'polypeptide(L)'
;MAKLCPGEKAFCLTKALQGQCYGSNVKAETLKRTCSCACDAVHFDRIQTCCKMLGRQGMEFCLPLCRYNTTLDELNTGLGYKCVSQLTTWAYCAADVRDNEECCKQRGIAPECLVFCKGDVPTCDLQSLFTYQPCLRHIETITHCHMKNLSSVPRWDPEWTGYCDWDGSD
;
A
#
# COMPACT_ATOMS: atom_id res chain seq x y z
N MET A 1 -17.83 -5.75 5.78
CA MET A 1 -17.01 -6.28 6.89
C MET A 1 -17.63 -7.49 7.58
N ALA A 2 -18.86 -7.45 8.12
CA ALA A 2 -19.44 -8.61 8.82
C ALA A 2 -19.51 -9.91 7.98
N LYS A 3 -19.76 -9.80 6.66
CA LYS A 3 -19.69 -10.93 5.72
C LYS A 3 -18.27 -11.43 5.46
N LEU A 4 -17.26 -10.56 5.57
CA LEU A 4 -15.84 -10.88 5.34
C LEU A 4 -15.20 -11.50 6.59
N CYS A 5 -15.64 -11.09 7.78
CA CYS A 5 -15.13 -11.54 9.07
C CYS A 5 -16.25 -12.14 9.93
N PRO A 6 -16.82 -13.30 9.56
CA PRO A 6 -18.00 -13.86 10.23
C PRO A 6 -17.73 -14.31 11.68
N GLY A 7 -16.48 -14.65 12.02
CA GLY A 7 -16.09 -15.09 13.37
C GLY A 7 -15.69 -13.96 14.32
N GLU A 8 -15.77 -12.71 13.87
CA GLU A 8 -15.21 -11.60 14.62
C GLU A 8 -16.24 -10.86 15.47
N LYS A 9 -15.80 -10.35 16.62
CA LYS A 9 -16.70 -9.71 17.60
C LYS A 9 -17.33 -8.46 16.98
N ALA A 10 -18.62 -8.24 17.21
CA ALA A 10 -19.33 -7.04 16.72
C ALA A 10 -18.63 -5.72 17.12
N PHE A 11 -18.06 -5.68 18.34
CA PHE A 11 -17.23 -4.58 18.80
C PHE A 11 -16.05 -4.29 17.86
N CYS A 12 -15.34 -5.31 17.38
CA CYS A 12 -14.21 -5.16 16.47
C CYS A 12 -14.63 -4.50 15.16
N LEU A 13 -15.74 -4.95 14.57
CA LEU A 13 -16.31 -4.38 13.35
C LEU A 13 -16.61 -2.88 13.53
N THR A 14 -17.28 -2.52 14.64
CA THR A 14 -17.61 -1.13 14.96
C THR A 14 -16.36 -0.28 15.15
N LYS A 15 -15.34 -0.78 15.86
CA LYS A 15 -14.11 -0.01 16.12
C LYS A 15 -13.26 0.16 14.87
N ALA A 16 -13.20 -0.86 14.02
CA ALA A 16 -12.55 -0.77 12.72
C ALA A 16 -13.21 0.29 11.83
N LEU A 17 -14.55 0.31 11.73
CA LEU A 17 -15.30 1.34 11.00
C LEU A 17 -15.10 2.76 11.56
N GLN A 18 -14.83 2.88 12.85
CA GLN A 18 -14.48 4.16 13.50
C GLN A 18 -13.04 4.60 13.22
N GLY A 19 -12.30 3.91 12.33
CA GLY A 19 -10.92 4.23 11.98
C GLY A 19 -9.91 3.95 13.08
N GLN A 20 -10.25 3.10 14.06
CA GLN A 20 -9.41 2.89 15.24
C GLN A 20 -8.33 1.83 15.02
N CYS A 21 -8.30 1.19 13.85
CA CYS A 21 -7.24 0.27 13.45
C CYS A 21 -6.02 1.01 12.86
N TYR A 22 -6.11 2.31 12.56
CA TYR A 22 -5.04 3.04 11.88
C TYR A 22 -4.07 3.72 12.85
N GLY A 23 -2.83 3.91 12.39
CA GLY A 23 -1.77 4.54 13.14
C GLY A 23 -1.08 3.58 14.10
N SER A 24 -0.31 4.13 15.04
CA SER A 24 0.55 3.37 15.96
C SER A 24 0.35 3.68 17.44
N ASN A 25 -0.79 4.30 17.77
CA ASN A 25 -1.17 4.49 19.17
C ASN A 25 -1.56 3.14 19.82
N VAL A 26 -1.49 3.09 21.17
CA VAL A 26 -1.75 1.87 21.96
C VAL A 26 -3.09 1.21 21.63
N LYS A 27 -4.12 2.02 21.37
CA LYS A 27 -5.46 1.55 21.04
C LYS A 27 -5.49 0.85 19.68
N ALA A 28 -4.86 1.44 18.66
CA ALA A 28 -4.75 0.85 17.34
C ALA A 28 -3.95 -0.46 17.37
N GLU A 29 -2.81 -0.46 18.06
CA GLU A 29 -1.97 -1.66 18.19
C GLU A 29 -2.68 -2.79 18.94
N THR A 30 -3.47 -2.47 19.96
CA THR A 30 -4.29 -3.47 20.66
C THR A 30 -5.37 -4.03 19.73
N LEU A 31 -6.09 -3.17 19.01
CA LEU A 31 -7.13 -3.59 18.08
C LEU A 31 -6.58 -4.46 16.96
N LYS A 32 -5.46 -4.11 16.33
CA LYS A 32 -4.82 -4.96 15.29
C LYS A 32 -4.54 -6.39 15.78
N ARG A 33 -4.19 -6.55 17.06
CA ARG A 33 -3.93 -7.87 17.66
C ARG A 33 -5.21 -8.62 18.04
N THR A 34 -6.20 -7.92 18.62
CA THR A 34 -7.42 -8.56 19.14
C THR A 34 -8.55 -8.69 18.12
N CYS A 35 -8.49 -7.87 17.07
CA CYS A 35 -9.49 -7.68 16.01
C CYS A 35 -8.80 -7.73 14.64
N SER A 36 -8.01 -8.78 14.40
CA SER A 36 -7.12 -8.87 13.23
C SER A 36 -7.91 -8.81 11.92
N CYS A 37 -8.93 -9.65 11.72
CA CYS A 37 -9.67 -9.68 10.46
C CYS A 37 -10.35 -8.33 10.16
N ALA A 38 -10.92 -7.65 11.16
CA ALA A 38 -11.62 -6.39 10.98
C ALA A 38 -10.63 -5.28 10.64
N CYS A 39 -9.48 -5.26 11.33
CA CYS A 39 -8.41 -4.33 11.02
C CYS A 39 -7.79 -4.59 9.65
N ASP A 40 -7.53 -5.85 9.28
CA ASP A 40 -7.01 -6.20 7.96
C ASP A 40 -8.00 -5.81 6.86
N ALA A 41 -9.30 -6.05 7.08
CA ALA A 41 -10.35 -5.68 6.13
C ALA A 41 -10.41 -4.16 5.87
N VAL A 42 -10.29 -3.31 6.90
CA VAL A 42 -10.30 -1.85 6.69
C VAL A 42 -8.98 -1.31 6.12
N HIS A 43 -7.84 -1.96 6.36
CA HIS A 43 -6.60 -1.61 5.67
C HIS A 43 -6.65 -1.99 4.18
N PHE A 44 -7.15 -3.19 3.90
CA PHE A 44 -7.37 -3.68 2.53
C PHE A 44 -8.33 -2.76 1.77
N ASP A 45 -9.50 -2.47 2.34
CA ASP A 45 -10.51 -1.60 1.71
C ASP A 45 -9.97 -0.20 1.39
N ARG A 46 -9.16 0.37 2.30
CA ARG A 46 -8.56 1.70 2.12
C ARG A 46 -7.68 1.77 0.88
N ILE A 47 -6.67 0.92 0.80
CA ILE A 47 -5.71 0.94 -0.30
C ILE A 47 -6.35 0.47 -1.61
N GLN A 48 -7.25 -0.51 -1.56
CA GLN A 48 -8.04 -0.94 -2.71
C GLN A 48 -8.88 0.19 -3.31
N THR A 49 -9.55 0.96 -2.46
CA THR A 49 -10.35 2.10 -2.91
C THR A 49 -9.48 3.12 -3.63
N CYS A 50 -8.31 3.46 -3.08
CA CYS A 50 -7.37 4.37 -3.73
C CYS A 50 -6.91 3.84 -5.10
N CYS A 51 -6.47 2.57 -5.18
CA CYS A 51 -6.05 1.99 -6.45
C CYS A 51 -7.18 1.92 -7.48
N LYS A 52 -8.41 1.63 -7.07
CA LYS A 52 -9.56 1.62 -8.00
C LYS A 52 -9.86 3.01 -8.56
N MET A 53 -9.67 4.04 -7.75
CA MET A 53 -9.93 5.43 -8.14
C MET A 53 -8.83 6.02 -9.02
N LEU A 54 -7.56 5.73 -8.71
CA LEU A 54 -6.38 6.36 -9.35
C LEU A 54 -5.62 5.42 -10.30
N GLY A 55 -6.08 4.17 -10.39
CA GLY A 55 -5.48 3.16 -11.24
C GLY A 55 -5.57 3.53 -12.72
N ARG A 56 -4.51 3.19 -13.45
CA ARG A 56 -4.48 3.35 -14.90
C ARG A 56 -5.17 2.17 -15.58
N GLN A 57 -5.21 2.19 -16.91
CA GLN A 57 -5.65 1.03 -17.68
C GLN A 57 -4.89 -0.22 -17.23
N GLY A 58 -5.63 -1.30 -16.98
CA GLY A 58 -5.08 -2.56 -16.46
C GLY A 58 -5.02 -2.66 -14.94
N MET A 59 -5.35 -1.59 -14.17
CA MET A 59 -5.35 -1.68 -12.70
C MET A 59 -6.28 -2.78 -12.19
N GLU A 60 -7.44 -3.02 -12.81
CA GLU A 60 -8.37 -4.06 -12.38
C GLU A 60 -7.70 -5.44 -12.27
N PHE A 61 -6.80 -5.76 -13.21
CA PHE A 61 -6.00 -6.98 -13.19
C PHE A 61 -4.95 -6.98 -12.07
N CYS A 62 -4.45 -5.81 -11.70
CA CYS A 62 -3.40 -5.60 -10.71
C CYS A 62 -3.91 -5.35 -9.28
N LEU A 63 -5.23 -5.19 -9.10
CA LEU A 63 -5.85 -5.02 -7.78
C LEU A 63 -5.44 -6.09 -6.75
N PRO A 64 -5.20 -7.36 -7.09
CA PRO A 64 -4.67 -8.31 -6.12
C PRO A 64 -3.40 -7.78 -5.44
N LEU A 65 -2.45 -7.19 -6.18
CA LEU A 65 -1.21 -6.66 -5.61
C LEU A 65 -1.38 -5.33 -4.86
N CYS A 66 -2.53 -4.67 -4.99
CA CYS A 66 -2.82 -3.42 -4.29
C CYS A 66 -3.29 -3.64 -2.85
N ARG A 67 -2.36 -4.10 -2.00
CA ARG A 67 -2.59 -4.33 -0.57
C ARG A 67 -1.29 -4.17 0.22
N TYR A 68 -1.42 -3.94 1.53
CA TYR A 68 -0.25 -3.74 2.41
C TYR A 68 0.52 -5.03 2.71
N ASN A 69 -0.11 -6.19 2.56
CA ASN A 69 0.48 -7.52 2.77
C ASN A 69 0.92 -8.21 1.47
N THR A 70 1.14 -7.46 0.39
CA THR A 70 1.76 -7.99 -0.82
C THR A 70 3.18 -8.44 -0.53
N THR A 71 3.53 -9.67 -0.90
CA THR A 71 4.83 -10.26 -0.58
C THR A 71 5.84 -10.10 -1.72
N LEU A 72 7.13 -10.27 -1.40
CA LEU A 72 8.19 -10.31 -2.40
C LEU A 72 7.95 -11.42 -3.44
N ASP A 73 7.48 -12.58 -3.01
CA ASP A 73 7.22 -13.71 -3.90
C ASP A 73 6.16 -13.36 -4.95
N GLU A 74 5.08 -12.70 -4.53
CA GLU A 74 4.00 -12.27 -5.42
C GLU A 74 4.48 -11.24 -6.44
N LEU A 75 5.35 -10.32 -6.03
CA LEU A 75 5.98 -9.32 -6.88
C LEU A 75 6.96 -9.94 -7.88
N ASN A 76 7.58 -11.08 -7.54
CA ASN A 76 8.48 -11.82 -8.42
C ASN A 76 7.76 -12.81 -9.37
N THR A 77 6.43 -12.89 -9.30
CA THR A 77 5.63 -13.71 -10.24
C THR A 77 5.36 -12.97 -11.55
N GLY A 78 4.83 -13.71 -12.54
CA GLY A 78 4.29 -13.13 -13.78
C GLY A 78 3.22 -12.05 -13.56
N LEU A 79 2.51 -12.07 -12.42
CA LEU A 79 1.55 -11.02 -12.06
C LEU A 79 2.28 -9.72 -11.72
N GLY A 80 3.34 -9.78 -10.91
CA GLY A 80 4.16 -8.61 -10.54
C GLY A 80 4.74 -7.92 -11.77
N TYR A 81 5.36 -8.68 -12.67
CA TYR A 81 5.93 -8.14 -13.92
C TYR A 81 4.89 -7.46 -14.82
N LYS A 82 3.68 -8.04 -14.93
CA LYS A 82 2.59 -7.43 -15.72
C LYS A 82 2.01 -6.16 -15.09
N CYS A 83 2.25 -5.94 -13.81
CA CYS A 83 1.70 -4.84 -13.04
C CYS A 83 2.71 -3.73 -12.72
N VAL A 84 3.90 -3.78 -13.33
CA VAL A 84 4.94 -2.73 -13.14
C VAL A 84 4.40 -1.34 -13.47
N SER A 85 3.59 -1.21 -14.51
CA SER A 85 2.95 0.07 -14.88
C SER A 85 2.02 0.66 -13.81
N GLN A 86 1.59 -0.15 -12.84
CA GLN A 86 0.74 0.26 -11.72
C GLN A 86 1.53 0.54 -10.44
N LEU A 87 2.87 0.36 -10.45
CA LEU A 87 3.72 0.50 -9.26
C LEU A 87 3.67 1.93 -8.68
N THR A 88 3.64 2.95 -9.53
CA THR A 88 3.49 4.35 -9.10
C THR A 88 2.19 4.56 -8.33
N THR A 89 1.06 4.06 -8.85
CA THR A 89 -0.23 4.16 -8.16
C THR A 89 -0.23 3.36 -6.86
N TRP A 90 0.35 2.15 -6.87
CA TRP A 90 0.49 1.34 -5.66
C TRP A 90 1.25 2.10 -4.57
N ALA A 91 2.41 2.67 -4.91
CA ALA A 91 3.27 3.37 -3.95
C ALA A 91 2.58 4.61 -3.38
N TYR A 92 1.94 5.40 -4.25
CA TYR A 92 1.17 6.58 -3.84
C TYR A 92 0.02 6.22 -2.88
N CYS A 93 -0.77 5.20 -3.24
CA CYS A 93 -1.90 4.75 -2.44
C CYS A 93 -1.48 4.10 -1.12
N ALA A 94 -0.40 3.32 -1.12
CA ALA A 94 0.14 2.72 0.09
C ALA A 94 0.61 3.80 1.07
N ALA A 95 1.33 4.82 0.56
CA ALA A 95 1.88 5.90 1.37
C ALA A 95 0.82 6.85 1.94
N ASP A 96 -0.41 6.88 1.40
CA ASP A 96 -1.50 7.75 1.87
C ASP A 96 -1.06 9.22 1.92
N VAL A 97 -0.29 9.64 0.90
CA VAL A 97 0.31 11.00 0.76
C VAL A 97 1.06 11.43 2.02
N ARG A 98 1.80 10.49 2.63
CA ARG A 98 2.64 10.76 3.79
C ARG A 98 4.07 10.41 3.48
N ASP A 99 4.96 11.29 3.94
CA ASP A 99 6.38 11.00 3.97
C ASP A 99 6.67 10.01 5.12
N ASN A 100 7.15 8.82 4.77
CA ASN A 100 7.57 7.79 5.72
C ASN A 100 9.08 7.54 5.70
N GLU A 101 9.87 8.42 5.06
CA GLU A 101 11.31 8.24 4.92
C GLU A 101 12.01 8.09 6.27
N GLU A 102 11.63 8.87 7.28
CA GLU A 102 12.25 8.80 8.60
C GLU A 102 12.07 7.41 9.23
N CYS A 103 10.88 6.82 9.10
CA CYS A 103 10.62 5.45 9.57
C CYS A 103 11.50 4.42 8.83
N CYS A 104 11.66 4.61 7.52
CA CYS A 104 12.44 3.74 6.65
C CYS A 104 13.96 3.84 6.90
N LYS A 105 14.48 5.07 7.05
CA LYS A 105 15.89 5.34 7.39
C LYS A 105 16.26 4.67 8.71
N GLN A 106 15.41 4.82 9.73
CA GLN A 106 15.60 4.16 11.03
C GLN A 106 15.59 2.62 10.95
N ARG A 107 15.01 2.05 9.89
CA ARG A 107 14.96 0.59 9.64
C ARG A 107 16.03 0.12 8.65
N GLY A 108 16.94 0.98 8.23
CA GLY A 108 18.07 0.62 7.37
C GLY A 108 17.69 0.42 5.90
N ILE A 109 16.60 1.03 5.43
CA ILE A 109 16.28 1.05 3.99
C ILE A 109 17.31 1.92 3.26
N ALA A 110 17.83 1.40 2.15
CA ALA A 110 18.83 2.08 1.34
C ALA A 110 18.29 3.40 0.76
N PRO A 111 19.10 4.48 0.65
CA PRO A 111 18.65 5.78 0.17
C PRO A 111 17.90 5.75 -1.16
N GLU A 112 18.35 4.94 -2.11
CA GLU A 112 17.75 4.75 -3.43
C GLU A 112 16.32 4.17 -3.38
N CYS A 113 15.96 3.50 -2.28
CA CYS A 113 14.64 2.89 -2.09
C CYS A 113 13.67 3.80 -1.30
N LEU A 114 14.11 4.96 -0.82
CA LEU A 114 13.28 5.86 -0.02
C LEU A 114 12.11 6.47 -0.81
N VAL A 115 12.22 6.50 -2.13
CA VAL A 115 11.12 6.88 -3.04
C VAL A 115 9.85 6.05 -2.81
N PHE A 116 10.00 4.76 -2.44
CA PHE A 116 8.87 3.92 -2.04
C PHE A 116 8.25 4.37 -0.72
N CYS A 117 9.07 4.74 0.26
CA CYS A 117 8.61 5.21 1.56
C CYS A 117 7.82 6.53 1.48
N LYS A 118 8.16 7.37 0.51
CA LYS A 118 7.45 8.60 0.19
C LYS A 118 6.18 8.36 -0.64
N GLY A 119 6.09 7.22 -1.33
CA GLY A 119 5.01 6.91 -2.28
C GLY A 119 5.19 7.58 -3.64
N ASP A 120 6.43 7.91 -4.01
CA ASP A 120 6.79 8.74 -5.17
C ASP A 120 7.73 7.95 -6.09
N VAL A 121 7.20 6.88 -6.69
CA VAL A 121 7.98 5.90 -7.47
C VAL A 121 7.70 6.12 -8.97
N PRO A 122 8.49 6.96 -9.68
CA PRO A 122 8.29 7.19 -11.10
C PRO A 122 8.57 5.92 -11.89
N THR A 123 7.54 5.36 -12.52
CA THR A 123 7.63 4.12 -13.31
C THR A 123 7.12 4.43 -14.71
N CYS A 124 8.04 4.76 -15.61
CA CYS A 124 7.70 5.29 -16.94
C CYS A 124 7.81 4.24 -18.04
N ASP A 125 8.71 3.27 -17.86
CA ASP A 125 9.12 2.30 -18.85
C ASP A 125 9.44 0.93 -18.20
N LEU A 126 9.77 -0.07 -19.01
CA LEU A 126 10.19 -1.38 -18.51
C LEU A 126 11.55 -1.34 -17.80
N GLN A 127 12.42 -0.37 -18.08
CA GLN A 127 13.73 -0.24 -17.42
C GLN A 127 13.57 0.05 -15.91
N SER A 128 12.51 0.77 -15.56
CA SER A 128 12.12 1.06 -14.17
C SER A 128 12.01 -0.22 -13.31
N LEU A 129 11.64 -1.36 -13.89
CA LEU A 129 11.62 -2.66 -13.20
C LEU A 129 12.99 -3.01 -12.61
N PHE A 130 14.06 -2.89 -13.40
CA PHE A 130 15.40 -3.24 -12.97
C PHE A 130 15.95 -2.26 -11.94
N THR A 131 15.60 -0.97 -12.06
CA THR A 131 15.95 0.06 -11.07
C THR A 131 15.37 -0.25 -9.70
N TYR A 132 14.12 -0.71 -9.65
CA TYR A 132 13.40 -0.91 -8.39
C TYR A 132 13.44 -2.34 -7.84
N GLN A 133 13.86 -3.32 -8.64
CA GLN A 133 13.96 -4.72 -8.22
C GLN A 133 14.73 -4.90 -6.88
N PRO A 134 15.87 -4.24 -6.63
CA PRO A 134 16.58 -4.36 -5.35
C PRO A 134 15.76 -3.86 -4.15
N CYS A 135 14.82 -2.94 -4.37
CA CYS A 135 13.99 -2.36 -3.32
C CYS A 135 12.84 -3.27 -2.89
N LEU A 136 12.43 -4.23 -3.73
CA LEU A 136 11.31 -5.14 -3.43
C LEU A 136 11.58 -5.98 -2.18
N ARG A 137 12.83 -6.28 -1.87
CA ARG A 137 13.21 -6.99 -0.62
C ARG A 137 12.82 -6.22 0.65
N HIS A 138 12.58 -4.91 0.54
CA HIS A 138 12.19 -4.04 1.65
C HIS A 138 10.67 -3.85 1.74
N ILE A 139 9.87 -4.50 0.87
CA ILE A 139 8.43 -4.24 0.73
C ILE A 139 7.67 -4.33 2.07
N GLU A 140 7.92 -5.36 2.87
CA GLU A 140 7.27 -5.55 4.18
C GLU A 140 7.64 -4.44 5.18
N THR A 141 8.89 -3.98 5.13
CA THR A 141 9.38 -2.89 5.99
C THR A 141 8.79 -1.55 5.56
N ILE A 142 8.69 -1.32 4.25
CA ILE A 142 8.08 -0.14 3.64
C ILE A 142 6.59 -0.08 4.00
N THR A 143 5.83 -1.16 3.77
CA THR A 143 4.40 -1.20 4.07
C THR A 143 4.13 -1.09 5.57
N HIS A 144 4.99 -1.66 6.42
CA HIS A 144 4.92 -1.43 7.87
C HIS A 144 5.01 0.06 8.22
N CYS A 145 5.97 0.79 7.61
CA CYS A 145 6.11 2.22 7.84
C CYS A 145 4.89 3.02 7.35
N HIS A 146 4.36 2.69 6.18
CA HIS A 146 3.11 3.28 5.69
C HIS A 146 1.95 3.08 6.66
N MET A 147 1.69 1.82 7.07
CA MET A 147 0.59 1.48 7.99
C MET A 147 0.72 2.19 9.35
N LYS A 148 1.95 2.39 9.83
CA LYS A 148 2.23 3.08 11.10
C LYS A 148 1.77 4.54 11.09
N ASN A 149 1.81 5.19 9.93
CA ASN A 149 1.53 6.62 9.75
C ASN A 149 0.10 6.92 9.27
N LEU A 150 -0.70 5.88 9.01
CA LEU A 150 -2.09 6.05 8.59
C LEU A 150 -2.93 6.79 9.65
N SER A 151 -3.86 7.63 9.18
CA SER A 151 -4.91 8.23 9.99
C SER A 151 -6.28 7.64 9.68
N SER A 152 -7.26 7.89 10.57
CA SER A 152 -8.66 7.53 10.34
C SER A 152 -9.23 8.12 9.05
N VAL A 153 -8.74 9.27 8.61
CA VAL A 153 -9.13 9.90 7.36
C VAL A 153 -8.13 9.53 6.25
N PRO A 154 -8.58 8.92 5.14
CA PRO A 154 -7.93 8.88 3.84
C PRO A 154 -7.22 10.15 3.40
N ARG A 155 -6.00 10.02 2.87
CA ARG A 155 -5.31 11.12 2.20
C ARG A 155 -4.83 10.62 0.85
N TRP A 156 -5.61 10.95 -0.17
CA TRP A 156 -5.21 10.88 -1.58
C TRP A 156 -5.97 11.98 -2.31
N ASP A 157 -5.35 12.49 -3.37
CA ASP A 157 -5.95 13.46 -4.26
C ASP A 157 -6.68 12.71 -5.40
N PRO A 158 -8.01 12.86 -5.56
CA PRO A 158 -8.76 12.22 -6.65
C PRO A 158 -8.30 12.63 -8.05
N GLU A 159 -7.63 13.78 -8.18
CA GLU A 159 -7.10 14.29 -9.44
C GLU A 159 -5.61 13.97 -9.62
N TRP A 160 -5.02 13.19 -8.69
CA TRP A 160 -3.62 12.82 -8.79
C TRP A 160 -3.35 11.96 -10.01
N THR A 161 -2.26 12.30 -10.70
CA THR A 161 -1.70 11.50 -11.78
C THR A 161 -0.22 11.24 -11.52
N GLY A 162 0.26 10.06 -11.87
CA GLY A 162 1.70 9.77 -11.88
C GLY A 162 2.46 10.72 -12.81
N TYR A 163 3.75 10.96 -12.50
CA TYR A 163 4.62 11.92 -13.20
C TYR A 163 4.70 11.72 -14.72
N CYS A 164 4.71 10.47 -15.18
CA CYS A 164 4.84 10.11 -16.58
C CYS A 164 3.72 9.17 -16.99
N ASP A 165 3.18 9.36 -18.19
CA ASP A 165 2.31 8.36 -18.81
C ASP A 165 3.19 7.18 -19.23
N TRP A 166 2.81 5.98 -18.78
CA TRP A 166 3.50 4.76 -19.18
C TRP A 166 3.41 4.66 -20.69
N ASP A 167 4.53 4.80 -21.38
CA ASP A 167 4.55 4.87 -22.84
C ASP A 167 4.30 3.50 -23.47
N GLY A 168 4.46 2.40 -22.72
CA GLY A 168 4.17 1.03 -23.17
C GLY A 168 4.85 0.66 -24.48
N SER A 169 5.84 1.45 -24.88
CA SER A 169 6.49 1.45 -26.17
C SER A 169 7.82 0.77 -26.00
N ASP A 170 7.77 -0.55 -25.85
CA ASP A 170 8.88 -1.46 -26.15
C ASP A 170 8.31 -2.65 -26.95
#